data_AF-A0A183BG10-F1
#
_entry.id   AF-A0A183BG10-F1
#
_cell.length_a   1.000
_cell.length_b   1.000
_cell.length_c   1.000
_cell.angle_alpha   90.00
_cell.angle_beta   90.00
_cell.angle_gamma   90.00
#
_symmetry.space_group_name_H-M   'P 1'
#
loop_
_entity.id
_entity.type
_entity.pdbx_description
1 polymer ?
#
loop_
_entity_poly.entity_id
_entity_poly.type
_entity_poly.pdbx_seq_one_letter_code
_entity_poly.pdbx_strand_id
1 'polypeptide(L)'
;MAPHSYLGARRLTVNMRPPQRYPWTFILADVSTGILGITFRQFYKLLVDSRGLRLIGFSNIKFTGLKAHTDVHRITGILPDSLDSFHSLMERFPNLTEPIEEINLVTDRVAHHIITKRPPVTA
;
A
#
# COMPACT_ATOMS: atom_id res chain seq x y z
N MET A 1 -9.84 -17.87 -5.68
CA MET A 1 -8.65 -17.00 -5.60
C MET A 1 -7.54 -17.82 -4.97
N ALA A 2 -6.59 -18.31 -5.77
CA ALA A 2 -5.51 -19.15 -5.25
C ALA A 2 -4.50 -18.28 -4.47
N PRO A 3 -3.93 -18.77 -3.35
CA PRO A 3 -2.90 -18.03 -2.64
C PRO A 3 -1.69 -17.91 -3.57
N HIS A 4 -1.18 -16.69 -3.78
CA HIS A 4 0.09 -16.48 -4.45
C HIS A 4 1.16 -17.29 -3.69
N SER A 5 1.56 -18.42 -4.26
CA SER A 5 2.44 -19.38 -3.61
C SER A 5 3.84 -18.78 -3.47
N TYR A 6 4.35 -18.76 -2.25
CA TYR A 6 5.74 -18.39 -1.97
C TYR A 6 6.67 -19.47 -2.52
N LEU A 7 7.57 -19.08 -3.43
CA LEU A 7 8.50 -19.98 -4.13
C LEU A 7 9.94 -19.83 -3.64
N GLY A 8 10.19 -19.03 -2.60
CA GLY A 8 11.51 -18.80 -2.02
C GLY A 8 11.98 -17.36 -2.12
N ALA A 9 13.29 -17.14 -1.96
CA ALA A 9 13.91 -15.83 -2.08
C ALA A 9 15.12 -15.86 -3.02
N ARG A 10 15.30 -14.80 -3.80
CA ARG A 10 16.43 -14.67 -4.74
C ARG A 10 17.01 -13.27 -4.72
N ARG A 11 18.34 -13.18 -4.69
CA ARG A 11 19.05 -11.92 -4.84
C ARG A 11 19.10 -11.52 -6.31
N LEU A 12 18.48 -10.39 -6.65
CA LEU A 12 18.45 -9.79 -7.98
C LEU A 12 18.91 -8.34 -7.91
N THR A 13 19.27 -7.75 -9.03
CA THR A 13 19.66 -6.34 -9.11
C THR A 13 18.65 -5.58 -9.94
N VAL A 14 17.99 -4.59 -9.34
CA VAL A 14 17.12 -3.67 -10.08
C VAL A 14 17.99 -2.64 -10.77
N ASN A 15 17.86 -2.53 -12.10
CA ASN A 15 18.54 -1.53 -12.89
C ASN A 15 17.57 -0.40 -13.20
N MET A 16 17.69 0.70 -12.46
CA MET A 16 16.94 1.93 -12.69
C MET A 16 17.97 2.96 -13.16
N ARG A 17 18.15 3.08 -14.48
CA ARG A 17 19.11 3.91 -15.22
C ARG A 17 20.59 3.87 -14.74
N PRO A 18 21.57 3.60 -15.62
CA PRO A 18 22.99 3.67 -15.26
C PRO A 18 23.37 5.04 -14.68
N PRO A 19 24.33 5.12 -13.72
CA PRO A 19 25.21 4.05 -13.24
C PRO A 19 24.71 3.28 -12.00
N GLN A 20 23.56 3.63 -11.42
CA GLN A 20 23.18 3.14 -10.10
C GLN A 20 22.42 1.81 -10.16
N ARG A 21 22.92 0.81 -9.42
CA ARG A 21 22.36 -0.55 -9.34
C ARG A 21 21.81 -0.81 -7.93
N TYR A 22 20.69 -1.51 -7.84
CA TYR A 22 19.95 -1.71 -6.60
C TYR A 22 19.81 -3.21 -6.29
N PRO A 23 20.84 -3.87 -5.71
CA PRO A 23 20.78 -5.28 -5.35
C PRO A 23 19.79 -5.53 -4.19
N TRP A 24 18.88 -6.48 -4.35
CA TRP A 24 17.86 -6.77 -3.34
C TRP A 24 17.51 -8.25 -3.31
N THR A 25 17.19 -8.77 -2.13
CA THR A 25 16.67 -10.12 -1.96
C THR A 25 15.16 -10.06 -2.13
N PHE A 26 14.67 -10.52 -3.28
CA PHE A 26 13.25 -10.57 -3.60
C PHE A 26 12.63 -11.86 -3.11
N ILE A 27 11.37 -11.77 -2.70
CA ILE A 27 10.49 -12.93 -2.54
C ILE A 27 10.03 -13.35 -3.93
N LEU A 28 10.17 -14.64 -4.24
CA LEU A 28 9.61 -15.24 -5.44
C LEU A 28 8.17 -15.64 -5.12
N ALA A 29 7.24 -15.17 -5.94
CA ALA A 29 5.83 -15.49 -5.83
C ALA A 29 5.24 -15.65 -7.24
N ASP A 30 4.16 -16.42 -7.35
CA ASP A 30 3.40 -16.53 -8.59
C ASP A 30 2.57 -15.25 -8.83
N VAL A 31 3.23 -14.24 -9.39
CA VAL A 31 2.64 -12.93 -9.73
C VAL A 31 3.06 -12.53 -11.14
N SER A 32 2.13 -11.92 -11.89
CA SER A 32 2.37 -11.48 -13.27
C SER A 32 3.32 -10.28 -13.37
N THR A 33 3.41 -9.47 -12.30
CA THR A 33 4.23 -8.25 -12.26
C THR A 33 5.02 -8.19 -10.95
N GLY A 34 6.33 -7.95 -11.05
CA GLY A 34 7.19 -7.76 -9.89
C GLY A 34 6.85 -6.47 -9.14
N ILE A 35 6.81 -6.54 -7.81
CA ILE A 35 6.41 -5.41 -6.95
C ILE A 35 7.62 -4.92 -6.15
N LEU A 36 7.90 -3.62 -6.23
CA LEU A 36 8.84 -2.94 -5.33
C LEU A 36 8.09 -2.43 -4.10
N GLY A 37 8.26 -3.14 -2.99
CA GLY A 37 7.63 -2.79 -1.71
C GLY A 37 8.18 -1.49 -1.10
N ILE A 38 7.47 -1.01 -0.08
CA ILE A 38 7.88 0.17 0.69
C ILE A 38 9.24 -0.03 1.40
N THR A 39 9.59 -1.26 1.74
CA THR A 39 10.87 -1.63 2.37
C THR A 39 12.06 -1.37 1.44
N PHE A 40 11.96 -1.81 0.18
CA PHE A 40 12.96 -1.50 -0.86
C PHE A 40 13.12 0.02 -1.02
N ARG A 41 11.98 0.73 -1.09
CA ARG A 41 11.94 2.19 -1.22
C ARG A 41 12.67 2.89 -0.06
N GLN A 42 12.38 2.49 1.18
CA GLN A 42 12.99 3.05 2.38
C GLN A 42 14.50 2.78 2.45
N PHE A 43 14.91 1.55 2.17
CA PHE A 43 16.33 1.17 2.18
C PHE A 43 17.16 2.02 1.21
N TYR A 44 16.64 2.23 0.00
CA TYR A 44 17.30 3.02 -1.03
C TYR A 44 16.98 4.52 -1.01
N LYS A 45 16.23 4.99 0.00
CA LYS A 45 15.81 6.39 0.16
C LYS A 45 15.18 6.96 -1.11
N LEU A 46 14.33 6.17 -1.74
CA LEU A 46 13.58 6.57 -2.94
C LEU A 46 12.26 7.23 -2.50
N LEU A 47 11.89 8.35 -3.11
CA LEU A 47 10.60 8.99 -2.93
C LEU A 47 9.69 8.67 -4.12
N VAL A 48 8.40 8.43 -3.85
CA VAL A 48 7.41 8.24 -4.91
C VAL A 48 6.74 9.58 -5.17
N ASP A 49 6.86 10.10 -6.39
CA ASP A 49 6.06 11.20 -6.90
C ASP A 49 4.99 10.62 -7.82
N SER A 50 3.80 10.40 -7.26
CA SER A 50 2.65 9.82 -7.96
C SER A 50 2.10 10.74 -9.04
N ARG A 51 2.18 12.06 -8.86
CA ARG A 51 1.70 13.05 -9.85
C ARG A 51 2.61 13.08 -11.06
N GLY A 52 3.91 13.06 -10.84
CA GLY A 52 4.93 13.01 -11.90
C GLY A 52 5.23 11.60 -12.43
N LEU A 53 4.51 10.58 -11.96
CA LEU A 53 4.75 9.16 -12.27
C LEU A 53 6.24 8.79 -12.19
N ARG A 54 6.93 9.20 -11.12
CA ARG A 54 8.38 9.05 -11.01
C ARG A 54 8.84 8.63 -9.62
N LEU A 55 9.95 7.90 -9.57
CA LEU A 55 10.74 7.69 -8.36
C LEU A 55 11.88 8.69 -8.30
N ILE A 56 12.11 9.29 -7.14
CA ILE A 56 13.15 10.31 -6.92
C ILE A 56 14.14 9.76 -5.91
N GLY A 57 15.41 9.61 -6.30
CA GLY A 57 16.49 9.22 -5.40
C GLY A 57 17.10 10.40 -4.65
N PHE A 58 17.90 10.10 -3.64
CA PHE A 58 18.60 11.09 -2.80
C PHE A 58 19.49 12.06 -3.61
N SER A 59 20.10 11.60 -4.70
CA SER A 59 20.93 12.39 -5.61
C SER A 59 20.11 13.18 -6.67
N ASN A 60 18.82 13.41 -6.43
CA ASN A 60 17.87 13.98 -7.40
C ASN A 60 17.74 13.21 -8.72
N ILE A 61 18.20 11.96 -8.76
CA ILE A 61 17.98 11.07 -9.90
C ILE A 61 16.49 10.75 -9.97
N LYS A 62 15.90 10.94 -11.15
CA LYS A 62 14.48 10.69 -11.42
C LYS A 62 14.33 9.49 -12.34
N PHE A 63 13.49 8.55 -11.94
CA PHE A 63 13.08 7.41 -12.76
C PHE A 63 11.61 7.60 -13.12
N THR A 64 11.35 8.00 -14.36
CA THR A 64 9.99 8.10 -14.88
C THR A 64 9.47 6.69 -15.13
N GLY A 65 8.36 6.35 -14.47
CA GLY A 65 7.61 5.14 -14.71
C GLY A 65 6.46 5.37 -15.69
N LEU A 66 5.79 4.28 -16.02
CA LEU A 66 4.52 4.29 -16.73
C LEU A 66 3.43 3.88 -15.75
N LYS A 67 2.23 4.42 -15.93
CA LYS A 67 1.06 3.92 -15.20
C LYS A 67 0.76 2.52 -15.73
N ALA A 68 0.81 1.52 -14.87
CA ALA A 68 0.36 0.18 -15.23
C ALA A 68 -1.13 0.26 -15.62
N HIS A 69 -1.49 -0.41 -16.72
CA HIS A 69 -2.90 -0.62 -17.04
C HIS A 69 -3.42 -1.67 -16.04
N THR A 70 -4.18 -1.23 -15.06
CA THR A 70 -4.78 -2.12 -14.05
C THR A 70 -6.28 -2.00 -14.13
N ASP A 71 -6.97 -3.13 -14.16
CA ASP A 71 -8.43 -3.17 -13.98
C ASP A 71 -8.83 -2.82 -12.53
N VAL A 72 -7.85 -2.62 -11.65
CA VAL A 72 -8.05 -2.25 -10.25
C VAL A 72 -8.57 -0.82 -10.16
N HIS A 73 -9.81 -0.75 -9.70
CA HIS A 73 -10.54 0.48 -9.46
C HIS A 73 -9.86 1.27 -8.34
N ARG A 74 -10.00 2.59 -8.44
CA ARG A 74 -9.42 3.64 -7.60
C ARG A 74 -9.42 3.26 -6.11
N ILE A 75 -8.52 3.87 -5.33
CA ILE A 75 -8.77 4.08 -3.89
C ILE A 75 -9.91 5.10 -3.79
N THR A 76 -11.12 4.70 -4.15
CA THR A 76 -12.35 5.44 -3.86
C THR A 76 -12.83 4.95 -2.51
N GLY A 77 -13.23 5.90 -1.65
CA GLY A 77 -14.11 5.56 -0.55
C GLY A 77 -15.32 4.77 -1.07
N ILE A 78 -15.90 3.97 -0.19
CA ILE A 78 -17.06 3.13 -0.45
C ILE A 78 -18.10 3.95 -1.23
N LEU A 79 -18.37 3.55 -2.48
CA LEU A 79 -19.46 4.12 -3.25
C LEU A 79 -20.69 3.23 -2.99
N PRO A 80 -21.80 3.77 -2.43
CA PRO A 80 -22.98 2.96 -2.09
C PRO A 80 -23.57 2.18 -3.27
N ASP A 81 -23.30 2.61 -4.50
CA ASP A 81 -23.97 2.10 -5.70
C ASP A 81 -23.15 1.05 -6.49
N SER A 82 -22.00 0.60 -6.00
CA SER A 82 -21.23 -0.43 -6.71
C SER A 82 -21.75 -1.84 -6.40
N LEU A 83 -22.34 -2.51 -7.39
CA LEU A 83 -22.82 -3.91 -7.37
C LEU A 83 -21.70 -4.97 -7.29
N ASP A 84 -20.51 -4.62 -6.83
CA ASP A 84 -19.38 -5.54 -6.77
C ASP A 84 -19.46 -6.43 -5.52
N SER A 85 -18.85 -7.62 -5.59
CA SER A 85 -18.81 -8.62 -4.50
C SER A 85 -18.38 -8.08 -3.11
N PHE A 86 -17.68 -6.94 -3.08
CA PHE A 86 -17.34 -6.23 -1.85
C PHE A 86 -18.54 -5.60 -1.16
N HIS A 87 -19.55 -5.13 -1.90
CA HIS A 87 -20.77 -4.56 -1.33
C HIS A 87 -21.52 -5.60 -0.50
N SER A 88 -21.72 -6.81 -1.04
CA SER A 88 -22.34 -7.91 -0.30
C SER A 88 -21.55 -8.32 0.96
N LEU A 89 -20.21 -8.14 0.94
CA LEU A 89 -19.38 -8.36 2.14
C LEU A 89 -19.61 -7.27 3.19
N MET A 90 -19.76 -6.01 2.77
CA MET A 90 -20.04 -4.90 3.68
C MET A 90 -21.45 -4.99 4.27
N GLU A 91 -22.46 -5.34 3.47
CA GLU A 91 -23.82 -5.63 3.98
C GLU A 91 -23.84 -6.77 5.00
N ARG A 92 -22.98 -7.78 4.79
CA ARG A 92 -22.85 -8.90 5.73
C ARG A 92 -22.14 -8.51 7.03
N PHE A 93 -21.31 -7.47 7.00
CA PHE A 93 -20.50 -7.03 8.15
C PHE A 93 -20.55 -5.50 8.31
N PRO A 94 -21.74 -4.91 8.56
CA PRO A 94 -21.92 -3.45 8.61
C PRO A 94 -21.04 -2.81 9.71
N ASN A 95 -20.85 -3.51 10.82
CA ASN A 95 -20.02 -3.11 11.96
C ASN A 95 -18.53 -2.89 11.63
N LEU A 96 -18.03 -3.35 10.46
CA LEU A 96 -16.66 -3.06 10.01
C LEU A 96 -16.51 -1.63 9.51
N THR A 97 -17.61 -1.01 9.08
CA THR A 97 -17.65 0.36 8.54
C THR A 97 -18.27 1.36 9.48
N GLU A 98 -19.04 0.89 10.47
CA GLU A 98 -19.59 1.74 11.52
C GLU A 98 -18.46 2.24 12.45
N PRO A 99 -18.49 3.52 12.85
CA PRO A 99 -17.64 3.99 13.93
C PRO A 99 -17.92 3.14 15.17
N ILE A 100 -16.86 2.72 15.88
CA ILE A 100 -17.04 2.03 17.16
C ILE A 100 -17.57 3.06 18.15
N GLU A 101 -18.90 3.07 18.36
CA GLU A 101 -19.57 4.02 19.24
C GLU A 101 -19.31 3.74 20.72
N GLU A 102 -19.12 2.46 21.06
CA GLU A 102 -18.80 2.02 22.41
C GLU A 102 -17.50 1.22 22.40
N ILE A 103 -16.40 1.90 22.72
CA ILE A 103 -15.32 1.21 23.41
C ILE A 103 -15.91 0.86 24.76
N ASN A 104 -16.54 -0.32 24.88
CA ASN A 104 -16.88 -0.89 26.17
C ASN A 104 -15.63 -0.74 27.02
N LEU A 105 -15.71 0.15 28.01
CA LEU A 105 -14.63 0.41 28.95
C LEU A 105 -14.31 -0.94 29.56
N VAL A 106 -13.28 -1.58 29.02
CA VAL A 106 -12.66 -2.75 29.61
C VAL A 106 -12.43 -2.36 31.05
N THR A 107 -12.82 -3.24 31.96
CA THR A 107 -12.84 -3.02 33.40
C THR A 107 -11.43 -2.74 33.97
N ASP A 108 -10.41 -2.80 33.12
CA ASP A 108 -9.05 -2.34 33.39
C ASP A 108 -8.83 -0.94 32.81
N ARG A 109 -8.37 -0.05 33.69
CA ARG A 109 -8.20 1.41 33.53
C ARG A 109 -7.18 1.86 32.48
N VAL A 110 -7.00 1.11 31.39
CA VAL A 110 -6.04 1.40 30.33
C VAL A 110 -6.79 1.85 29.08
N ALA A 111 -6.70 3.14 28.77
CA ALA A 111 -7.19 3.71 27.53
C ALA A 111 -6.01 3.98 26.58
N HIS A 112 -6.13 3.58 25.32
CA HIS A 112 -5.18 3.94 24.27
C HIS A 112 -5.45 5.38 23.80
N HIS A 113 -4.53 6.30 24.09
CA HIS A 113 -4.62 7.70 23.66
C HIS A 113 -3.68 7.95 22.47
N ILE A 114 -4.25 8.23 21.30
CA ILE A 114 -3.48 8.64 20.12
C ILE A 114 -3.40 10.17 20.12
N ILE A 115 -2.19 10.70 20.39
CA ILE A 115 -1.93 12.15 20.33
C ILE A 115 -1.83 12.56 18.86
N THR A 116 -2.82 13.30 18.37
CA THR A 116 -2.73 13.99 17.09
C THR A 116 -2.31 15.45 17.33
N LYS A 117 -1.27 15.92 16.64
CA LYS A 117 -0.75 17.30 16.80
C LYS A 117 -1.41 18.32 15.88
N ARG A 118 -2.38 17.90 15.07
CA ARG A 118 -2.97 18.71 14.00
C ARG A 118 -4.49 18.61 14.05
N PRO A 119 -5.19 19.68 13.63
CA PRO A 119 -6.64 19.64 13.51
C PRO A 119 -7.10 18.48 12.62
N PRO A 120 -8.27 17.89 12.88
CA PRO A 120 -8.88 16.93 11.96
C PRO A 120 -8.97 17.57 10.58
N VAL A 121 -8.44 16.89 9.57
CA VAL A 121 -8.65 17.31 8.18
C VAL A 121 -9.94 16.63 7.75
N THR A 122 -11.02 17.39 7.70
CA THR A 122 -12.26 16.95 7.05
C THR A 122 -11.98 16.77 5.55
N ALA A 123 -12.43 15.64 5.01
CA ALA A 123 -12.43 15.37 3.57
C ALA A 123 -13.52 16.18 2.86
#